data_AF-A0A2N1NLE9-F1
#
_entry.id   AF-A0A2N1NLE9-F1
#
_cell.length_a   1.000
_cell.length_b   1.000
_cell.length_c   1.000
_cell.angle_alpha   90.00
_cell.angle_beta   90.00
_cell.angle_gamma   90.00
#
_symmetry.space_group_name_H-M   'P 1'
#
loop_
_entity.id
_entity.type
_entity.pdbx_description
1 polymer ?
#
loop_
_entity_poly.entity_id
_entity_poly.type
_entity_poly.pdbx_seq_one_letter_code
_entity_poly.pdbx_strand_id
1 'polypeptide(L)'
;MREENKLGAEIVNSCNGVIHVDNPPIDIIKEYDDDYDYEDRILVNKHARKKSRKKVLDYLEEKNMDEHFKSGNWDVLCSKIF
;
A
#
# COMPACT_ATOMS: atom_id res chain seq x y z
N MET A 1 -13.02 27.04 0.57
CA MET A 1 -12.95 25.64 1.07
C MET A 1 -13.69 24.61 0.19
N ARG A 2 -14.25 24.91 -1.01
CA ARG A 2 -15.01 23.91 -1.80
C ARG A 2 -14.39 23.44 -3.12
N GLU A 3 -13.43 24.17 -3.69
CA GLU A 3 -12.92 23.85 -5.05
C GLU A 3 -11.73 22.86 -5.06
N GLU A 4 -10.90 22.83 -4.00
CA GLU A 4 -9.76 21.89 -3.89
C GLU A 4 -10.19 20.40 -3.78
N ASN A 5 -11.49 20.14 -3.64
CA ASN A 5 -12.05 18.79 -3.48
C ASN A 5 -12.72 18.22 -4.73
N LYS A 6 -12.96 19.01 -5.79
CA LYS A 6 -13.64 18.51 -7.01
C LYS A 6 -12.77 17.58 -7.83
N LEU A 7 -11.54 17.99 -8.13
CA LEU A 7 -10.60 17.18 -8.92
C LEU A 7 -10.31 15.85 -8.22
N GLY A 8 -10.12 15.87 -6.90
CA GLY A 8 -9.93 14.65 -6.12
C GLY A 8 -11.14 13.71 -6.18
N ALA A 9 -12.36 14.25 -6.07
CA ALA A 9 -13.58 13.48 -6.20
C ALA A 9 -13.77 12.90 -7.61
N GLU A 10 -13.46 13.67 -8.66
CA GLU A 10 -13.50 13.19 -10.04
C GLU A 10 -12.52 12.04 -10.29
N ILE A 11 -11.28 12.16 -9.80
CA ILE A 11 -10.29 11.08 -9.89
C ILE A 11 -10.78 9.84 -9.13
N VAL A 12 -11.25 9.99 -7.89
CA VAL A 12 -11.76 8.86 -7.09
C VAL A 12 -12.95 8.18 -7.77
N ASN A 13 -13.89 8.95 -8.31
CA ASN A 13 -15.06 8.41 -9.01
C ASN A 13 -14.70 7.77 -10.35
N SER A 14 -13.61 8.18 -10.99
CA SER A 14 -13.10 7.57 -12.23
C SER A 14 -12.38 6.24 -12.00
N CYS A 15 -11.96 5.96 -10.76
CA CYS A 15 -11.30 4.71 -10.40
C CYS A 15 -12.32 3.59 -10.14
N ASN A 16 -11.99 2.34 -10.53
CA ASN A 16 -12.79 1.14 -10.24
C ASN A 16 -12.62 0.65 -8.78
N GLY A 17 -12.81 1.58 -7.84
CA GLY A 17 -12.57 1.41 -6.42
C GLY A 17 -11.25 2.02 -5.95
N VAL A 18 -11.18 2.28 -4.65
CA VAL A 18 -9.99 2.82 -3.97
C VAL A 18 -9.64 1.90 -2.83
N ILE A 19 -8.37 1.48 -2.76
CA ILE A 19 -7.84 0.75 -1.61
C ILE A 19 -6.92 1.65 -0.81
N HIS A 20 -7.11 1.65 0.51
CA HIS A 20 -6.22 2.35 1.42
C HIS A 20 -5.07 1.45 1.86
N VAL A 21 -3.84 1.96 1.70
CA VAL A 21 -2.59 1.26 1.98
C VAL A 21 -1.68 2.12 2.84
N ASP A 22 -1.21 1.56 3.94
CA ASP A 22 -0.23 2.18 4.82
C ASP A 22 1.18 1.80 4.35
N ASN A 23 1.99 2.79 3.97
CA ASN A 23 3.40 2.58 3.60
C ASN A 23 4.33 3.41 4.50
N PRO A 24 4.44 3.09 5.80
CA PRO A 24 5.28 3.83 6.71
C PRO A 24 6.77 3.68 6.35
N PRO A 25 7.62 4.65 6.74
CA PRO A 25 9.04 4.67 6.42
C PRO A 25 9.77 3.44 6.93
N ILE A 26 10.76 2.98 6.15
CA ILE A 26 11.64 1.88 6.52
C ILE A 26 12.68 2.38 7.51
N ASP A 27 13.35 3.47 7.15
CA ASP A 27 14.37 4.10 7.94
C ASP A 27 13.71 5.18 8.80
N ILE A 28 13.56 4.87 10.08
CA ILE A 28 13.25 5.85 11.11
C ILE A 28 14.55 6.17 11.84
N ILE A 29 14.76 7.45 12.16
CA ILE A 29 15.95 7.90 12.87
C ILE A 29 15.66 7.77 14.35
N LYS A 30 16.58 7.18 15.12
CA LYS A 30 16.52 7.22 16.58
C LYS A 30 16.83 8.65 17.01
N GLU A 31 15.83 9.37 17.53
CA GLU A 31 15.97 10.81 17.81
C GLU A 31 16.87 11.08 19.02
N TYR A 32 16.81 10.21 20.04
CA TYR A 32 17.57 10.32 21.28
C TYR A 32 18.00 8.94 21.78
N ASP A 33 19.07 8.87 22.59
CA ASP A 33 19.56 7.59 23.12
C ASP A 33 18.53 6.87 24.01
N ASP A 34 17.63 7.60 24.66
CA ASP A 34 16.55 7.12 25.54
C ASP A 34 15.23 6.84 24.80
N ASP A 35 15.24 6.81 23.47
CA ASP A 35 14.11 6.41 22.64
C ASP A 35 13.94 4.87 22.70
N TYR A 36 13.39 4.39 23.81
CA TYR A 36 13.20 2.96 24.09
C TYR A 36 12.18 2.30 23.14
N ASP A 37 11.24 3.08 22.60
CA ASP A 37 10.18 2.59 21.70
C ASP A 37 10.62 2.56 20.22
N TYR A 38 11.87 2.92 19.93
CA TYR A 38 12.41 2.93 18.57
C TYR A 38 12.25 1.57 17.86
N GLU A 39 12.64 0.49 18.52
CA GLU A 39 12.56 -0.87 17.96
C GLU A 39 11.10 -1.31 17.75
N ASP A 40 10.22 -0.95 18.68
CA ASP A 40 8.78 -1.24 18.57
C ASP A 40 8.15 -0.51 17.38
N ARG A 41 8.54 0.74 17.14
CA ARG A 41 8.09 1.50 15.95
C ARG A 41 8.58 0.87 14.66
N ILE A 42 9.82 0.36 14.61
CA ILE A 42 10.32 -0.39 13.43
C ILE A 42 9.45 -1.61 13.18
N LEU A 43 9.16 -2.38 14.23
CA LEU A 43 8.37 -3.60 14.14
C LEU A 43 6.93 -3.33 13.69
N VAL A 44 6.28 -2.32 14.27
CA VAL A 44 4.93 -1.88 13.88
C VAL A 44 4.91 -1.44 12.42
N ASN A 45 5.86 -0.61 11.98
CA ASN A 45 5.95 -0.16 10.59
C ASN A 45 6.17 -1.33 9.62
N LYS A 46 7.02 -2.30 10.00
CA LYS A 46 7.22 -3.53 9.23
C LYS A 46 5.93 -4.34 9.09
N HIS A 47 5.16 -4.47 10.17
CA HIS A 47 3.88 -5.17 10.16
C HIS A 47 2.85 -4.44 9.28
N ALA A 48 2.74 -3.11 9.41
CA ALA A 48 1.86 -2.29 8.60
C ALA A 48 2.18 -2.44 7.10
N ARG A 49 3.45 -2.33 6.69
CA ARG A 49 3.89 -2.58 5.31
C ARG A 49 3.51 -3.98 4.83
N LYS A 50 3.67 -5.01 5.67
CA LYS A 50 3.31 -6.39 5.30
C LYS A 50 1.80 -6.52 5.07
N LYS A 51 0.97 -5.92 5.93
CA LYS A 51 -0.49 -5.92 5.80
C LYS A 51 -0.95 -5.16 4.56
N SER A 52 -0.38 -3.99 4.30
CA SER A 52 -0.68 -3.18 3.11
C SER A 52 -0.26 -3.87 1.82
N ARG A 53 0.92 -4.51 1.80
CA ARG A 53 1.36 -5.32 0.66
C ARG A 53 0.35 -6.42 0.36
N LYS A 54 -0.10 -7.16 1.38
CA LYS A 54 -1.13 -8.19 1.20
C LYS A 54 -2.42 -7.60 0.61
N LYS A 55 -2.95 -6.51 1.15
CA LYS A 55 -4.15 -5.84 0.62
C LYS A 55 -4.02 -5.49 -0.87
N VAL A 56 -2.87 -4.95 -1.28
CA VAL A 56 -2.62 -4.61 -2.69
C VAL A 56 -2.63 -5.86 -3.55
N LEU A 57 -1.93 -6.92 -3.12
CA LEU A 57 -1.85 -8.16 -3.89
C LEU A 57 -3.20 -8.84 -4.00
N ASP A 58 -3.96 -8.94 -2.90
CA ASP A 58 -5.30 -9.51 -2.89
C ASP A 58 -6.23 -8.72 -3.83
N TYR A 59 -6.20 -7.38 -3.80
CA TYR A 59 -6.98 -6.53 -4.71
C TYR A 59 -6.56 -6.73 -6.16
N LEU A 60 -5.24 -6.76 -6.43
CA LEU A 60 -4.73 -7.00 -7.77
C LEU A 60 -5.14 -8.39 -8.24
N GLU A 61 -5.06 -9.44 -7.43
CA GLU A 61 -5.48 -10.79 -7.80
C GLU A 61 -6.98 -10.84 -8.15
N GLU A 62 -7.83 -10.23 -7.32
CA GLU A 62 -9.27 -10.10 -7.57
C GLU A 62 -9.54 -9.37 -8.90
N LYS A 63 -8.85 -8.25 -9.13
CA LYS A 63 -8.99 -7.44 -10.35
C LYS A 63 -8.29 -8.05 -11.56
N ASN A 64 -7.28 -8.88 -11.38
CA ASN A 64 -6.54 -9.51 -12.47
C ASN A 64 -7.32 -10.68 -13.11
N MET A 65 -8.47 -11.05 -12.52
CA MET A 65 -9.49 -11.83 -13.21
C MET A 65 -10.31 -11.00 -14.21
N ASP A 66 -10.19 -9.67 -14.18
CA ASP A 66 -10.62 -8.76 -15.25
C ASP A 66 -9.54 -8.76 -16.35
N GLU A 67 -9.91 -9.10 -17.59
CA GLU A 67 -8.98 -9.20 -18.72
C GLU A 67 -8.17 -7.91 -18.95
N HIS A 68 -8.70 -6.76 -18.50
CA HIS A 68 -8.04 -5.46 -18.62
C HIS A 68 -6.84 -5.27 -17.67
N PHE A 69 -6.75 -6.04 -16.59
CA PHE A 69 -5.66 -5.95 -15.61
C PHE A 69 -4.59 -7.02 -15.74
N LYS A 70 -4.79 -8.01 -16.63
CA LYS A 70 -3.82 -9.06 -16.99
C LYS A 70 -2.52 -8.49 -17.53
N SER A 71 -1.64 -8.12 -16.61
CA SER A 71 -0.24 -7.86 -16.89
C SER A 71 0.43 -9.20 -17.23
N GLY A 72 1.10 -9.27 -18.38
CA GLY A 72 1.89 -10.46 -18.77
C GLY A 72 3.00 -10.82 -17.78
N ASN A 73 3.30 -9.92 -16.82
CA ASN A 73 4.27 -10.15 -15.76
C ASN A 73 3.65 -10.59 -14.43
N TRP A 74 2.33 -10.81 -14.35
CA TRP A 74 1.67 -11.22 -13.10
C TRP A 74 2.24 -12.52 -12.53
N ASP A 75 2.47 -13.52 -13.38
CA ASP A 75 3.05 -14.81 -12.98
C ASP A 75 4.48 -14.64 -12.42
N VAL A 76 5.25 -13.70 -12.98
CA VAL A 76 6.60 -13.35 -12.50
C VAL A 76 6.54 -12.61 -11.16
N LEU A 77 5.50 -11.80 -10.93
CA LEU A 77 5.29 -11.11 -9.67
C LEU A 77 4.92 -12.10 -8.56
N CYS A 78 3.96 -12.99 -8.82
CA CYS A 78 3.50 -14.00 -7.86
C CYS A 78 4.63 -14.96 -7.45
N SER A 79 5.46 -15.42 -8.39
CA SER A 79 6.58 -16.34 -8.13
C SER A 79 7.75 -15.73 -7.33
N LYS A 80 7.82 -14.41 -7.21
CA LYS A 80 8.79 -13.73 -6.34
C LYS A 80 8.24 -13.46 -4.93
N ILE A 81 6.94 -13.68 -4.75
CA ILE A 81 6.21 -13.35 -3.53
C ILE A 81 5.86 -14.62 -2.74
N PHE A 82 5.58 -15.73 -3.44
CA PHE A 82 5.35 -17.07 -2.90
C PHE A 82 6.54 -17.99 -3.16
#